data_AF-A0A1B5KRV5-F1
#
_entry.id   AF-A0A1B5KRV5-F1
#
_cell.length_a   1.000
_cell.length_b   1.000
_cell.length_c   1.000
_cell.angle_alpha   90.00
_cell.angle_beta   90.00
_cell.angle_gamma   90.00
#
_symmetry.space_group_name_H-M   'P 1'
#
loop_
_entity.id
_entity.type
_entity.pdbx_description
1 polymer ?
#
loop_
_entity_poly.entity_id
_entity_poly.type
_entity_poly.pdbx_seq_one_letter_code
_entity_poly.pdbx_strand_id
1 'polypeptide(L)'
;MGYSSVNAQGLSAPPYLVAFLSALMTTYVADGTQQRGLMLAATSLVGGIGYVLLATVETLAVRYFAVFLAAAGVFSTIPNILSWTLNNQGSDTRRGASLVLINVVGQCGAVMSSRIYPNEEGPRYVKGHSVCAAFMFFAVILALVLRCLLVWDNNRLAQKQQDAGETEAEMVGVENYGPGFRYVL
;
A
#
# COMPACT_ATOMS: atom_id res chain seq x y z
N MET A 1 12.36 4.88 -24.32
CA MET A 1 13.05 3.65 -24.81
C MET A 1 12.99 3.49 -26.35
N GLY A 2 12.80 4.55 -27.14
CA GLY A 2 12.95 4.47 -28.62
C GLY A 2 11.99 3.54 -29.38
N TYR A 3 10.94 3.01 -28.74
CA TYR A 3 9.97 2.12 -29.36
C TYR A 3 8.81 2.89 -30.02
N SER A 4 8.33 2.39 -31.16
CA SER A 4 7.05 2.78 -31.76
C SER A 4 5.89 2.59 -30.77
N SER A 5 4.87 3.44 -30.82
CA SER A 5 3.72 3.44 -29.90
C SER A 5 3.01 2.09 -29.79
N VAL A 6 2.95 1.32 -30.88
CA VAL A 6 2.38 -0.05 -30.88
C VAL A 6 3.27 -1.04 -30.11
N ASN A 7 4.59 -0.98 -30.31
CA ASN A 7 5.53 -1.84 -29.59
C ASN A 7 5.66 -1.45 -28.12
N ALA A 8 5.53 -0.16 -27.79
CA ALA A 8 5.55 0.33 -26.42
C ALA A 8 4.32 -0.14 -25.61
N GLN A 9 3.13 -0.19 -26.24
CA GLN A 9 1.93 -0.76 -25.63
C GLN A 9 2.01 -2.29 -25.52
N GLY A 10 2.59 -2.97 -26.51
CA GLY A 10 2.84 -4.41 -26.43
C GLY A 10 3.79 -4.81 -25.29
N LEU A 11 4.82 -3.98 -25.02
CA LEU A 11 5.80 -4.26 -23.97
C LEU A 11 5.32 -3.92 -22.55
N SER A 12 4.24 -3.14 -22.40
CA SER A 12 3.67 -2.76 -21.10
C SER A 12 2.63 -3.75 -20.58
N ALA A 13 2.01 -4.55 -21.46
CA ALA A 13 1.03 -5.57 -21.06
C ALA A 13 1.60 -6.63 -20.10
N PRO A 14 2.82 -7.20 -20.31
CA PRO A 14 3.37 -8.21 -19.40
C PRO A 14 3.63 -7.70 -17.97
N PRO A 15 4.22 -6.50 -17.75
CA PRO A 15 4.32 -5.92 -16.41
C PRO A 15 2.97 -5.77 -15.69
N TYR A 16 1.92 -5.33 -16.39
CA TYR A 16 0.59 -5.20 -15.78
C TYR A 16 -0.02 -6.55 -15.41
N LEU A 17 0.16 -7.58 -16.25
CA LEU A 17 -0.30 -8.93 -15.92
C LEU A 17 0.38 -9.47 -14.67
N VAL A 18 1.71 -9.31 -14.56
CA VAL A 18 2.46 -9.71 -13.36
C VAL A 18 1.99 -8.91 -12.14
N ALA A 19 1.74 -7.62 -12.31
CA ALA A 19 1.24 -6.77 -11.23
C ALA A 19 -0.16 -7.17 -10.76
N PHE A 20 -1.03 -7.59 -11.68
CA PHE A 20 -2.34 -8.13 -11.35
C PHE A 20 -2.22 -9.43 -10.54
N LEU A 21 -1.38 -10.38 -10.99
CA LEU A 21 -1.15 -11.64 -10.29
C LEU A 21 -0.51 -11.42 -8.92
N SER A 22 0.44 -10.49 -8.79
CA SER A 22 1.06 -10.15 -7.50
C SER A 22 0.05 -9.52 -6.56
N ALA A 23 -0.85 -8.66 -7.06
CA ALA A 23 -1.89 -8.05 -6.24
C ALA A 23 -2.86 -9.10 -5.68
N LEU A 24 -3.27 -10.08 -6.50
CA LEU A 24 -4.09 -11.19 -6.04
C LEU A 24 -3.38 -12.04 -4.99
N MET A 25 -2.14 -12.47 -5.26
CA MET A 25 -1.37 -13.31 -4.34
C MET A 25 -1.10 -12.62 -3.00
N THR A 26 -0.67 -11.36 -3.04
CA THR A 26 -0.36 -10.60 -1.82
C THR A 26 -1.60 -10.35 -0.98
N THR A 27 -2.74 -10.02 -1.61
CA THR A 27 -4.01 -9.85 -0.89
C THR A 27 -4.49 -11.17 -0.29
N TYR A 28 -4.42 -12.28 -1.03
CA TYR A 28 -4.78 -13.61 -0.53
C TYR A 28 -3.94 -14.02 0.70
N VAL A 29 -2.62 -13.80 0.64
CA VAL A 29 -1.72 -14.09 1.76
C VAL A 29 -1.98 -13.12 2.94
N ALA A 30 -2.26 -11.85 2.68
CA ALA A 30 -2.59 -10.87 3.71
C ALA A 30 -3.92 -11.20 4.42
N ASP A 31 -4.90 -11.70 3.67
CA ASP A 31 -6.19 -12.16 4.21
C ASP A 31 -6.00 -13.38 5.12
N GLY A 32 -5.17 -14.35 4.73
CA GLY A 32 -4.89 -15.54 5.54
C GLY A 32 -4.03 -15.27 6.78
N THR A 33 -3.04 -14.37 6.68
CA THR A 33 -2.11 -14.07 7.78
C THR A 33 -2.63 -13.02 8.75
N GLN A 34 -3.59 -12.19 8.34
CA GLN A 34 -4.07 -11.02 9.10
C GLN A 34 -2.92 -10.07 9.52
N GLN A 35 -1.80 -10.10 8.78
CA GLN A 35 -0.62 -9.24 8.93
C GLN A 35 -0.52 -8.30 7.70
N ARG A 36 -1.63 -7.62 7.42
CA ARG A 36 -1.79 -6.70 6.29
C ARG A 36 -0.78 -5.55 6.36
N GLY A 37 -0.44 -5.05 7.54
CA GLY A 37 0.57 -4.00 7.69
C GLY A 37 1.97 -4.43 7.23
N LEU A 38 2.37 -5.69 7.48
CA LEU A 38 3.64 -6.24 6.99
C LEU A 38 3.60 -6.50 5.48
N MET A 39 2.48 -7.00 4.96
CA MET A 39 2.32 -7.18 3.51
C MET A 39 2.41 -5.83 2.79
N LEU A 40 1.72 -4.81 3.30
CA LEU A 40 1.75 -3.46 2.74
C LEU A 40 3.16 -2.86 2.74
N ALA A 41 3.92 -3.06 3.81
CA ALA A 41 5.31 -2.65 3.89
C ALA A 41 6.18 -3.42 2.88
N ALA A 42 5.99 -4.74 2.75
CA ALA A 42 6.75 -5.55 1.80
C ALA A 42 6.48 -5.16 0.35
N THR A 43 5.21 -5.00 -0.06
CA THR A 43 4.86 -4.62 -1.44
C THR A 43 5.35 -3.21 -1.77
N SER A 44 5.25 -2.27 -0.83
CA SER A 44 5.74 -0.90 -1.00
C SER A 44 7.28 -0.86 -1.08
N LEU A 45 7.98 -1.72 -0.33
CA LEU A 45 9.43 -1.84 -0.40
C LEU A 45 9.88 -2.38 -1.78
N VAL A 46 9.22 -3.40 -2.29
CA VAL A 46 9.47 -3.95 -3.64
C VAL A 46 9.26 -2.87 -4.71
N GLY A 47 8.17 -2.09 -4.61
CA GLY A 47 7.90 -0.97 -5.51
C GLY A 47 8.97 0.13 -5.42
N GLY A 48 9.39 0.49 -4.21
CA GLY A 48 10.46 1.45 -3.95
C GLY A 48 11.79 1.03 -4.56
N ILE A 49 12.19 -0.24 -4.40
CA ILE A 49 13.40 -0.81 -5.03
C ILE A 49 13.30 -0.73 -6.56
N GLY A 50 12.14 -1.05 -7.14
CA GLY A 50 11.90 -0.90 -8.57
C GLY A 50 12.14 0.53 -9.08
N TYR A 51 11.61 1.54 -8.39
CA TYR A 51 11.84 2.95 -8.73
C TYR A 51 13.29 3.39 -8.54
N VAL A 52 13.99 2.90 -7.52
CA VAL A 52 15.43 3.17 -7.32
C VAL A 52 16.25 2.60 -8.48
N LEU A 53 15.96 1.38 -8.91
CA LEU A 53 16.63 0.77 -10.07
C LEU A 53 16.38 1.56 -11.36
N LEU A 54 15.14 2.04 -11.56
CA LEU A 54 14.78 2.92 -12.69
C LEU A 54 15.54 4.26 -12.68
N ALA A 55 15.84 4.80 -11.50
CA ALA A 55 16.57 6.05 -11.35
C ALA A 55 18.10 5.91 -11.51
N THR A 56 18.65 4.76 -11.12
CA THR A 56 20.10 4.55 -10.98
C THR A 56 20.73 3.75 -12.12
N VAL A 57 20.00 2.81 -12.73
CA VAL A 57 20.57 1.87 -13.70
C VAL A 57 20.25 2.26 -15.14
N GLU A 58 21.24 2.19 -16.01
CA GLU A 58 21.12 2.57 -17.43
C GLU A 58 20.88 1.36 -18.36
N THR A 59 21.27 0.16 -17.94
CA THR A 59 21.13 -1.09 -18.72
C THR A 59 19.66 -1.41 -19.03
N LEU A 60 19.34 -1.59 -20.31
CA LEU A 60 17.98 -1.79 -20.80
C LEU A 60 17.26 -2.99 -20.16
N ALA A 61 17.96 -4.13 -20.00
CA ALA A 61 17.42 -5.32 -19.36
C ALA A 61 17.00 -5.06 -17.90
N VAL A 62 17.85 -4.35 -17.14
CA VAL A 62 17.58 -4.03 -15.73
C VAL A 62 16.45 -3.02 -15.61
N ARG A 63 16.37 -2.02 -16.50
CA ARG A 63 15.26 -1.07 -16.52
C ARG A 63 13.93 -1.76 -16.84
N TYR A 64 13.92 -2.71 -17.76
CA TYR A 64 12.71 -3.48 -18.05
C TYR A 64 12.27 -4.29 -16.82
N PHE A 65 13.18 -5.02 -16.18
CA PHE A 65 12.90 -5.75 -14.93
C PHE A 65 12.43 -4.82 -13.80
N ALA A 66 13.03 -3.64 -13.67
CA ALA A 66 12.64 -2.65 -12.67
C ALA A 66 11.20 -2.15 -12.85
N VAL A 67 10.68 -2.11 -14.09
CA VAL A 67 9.26 -1.82 -14.36
C VAL A 67 8.36 -2.92 -13.82
N PHE A 68 8.75 -4.20 -13.89
CA PHE A 68 7.96 -5.28 -13.28
C PHE A 68 7.91 -5.14 -11.77
N LEU A 69 9.04 -4.87 -11.12
CA LEU A 69 9.09 -4.66 -9.67
C LEU A 69 8.27 -3.45 -9.23
N ALA A 70 8.42 -2.32 -9.93
CA ALA A 70 7.66 -1.11 -9.65
C ALA A 70 6.16 -1.35 -9.82
N ALA A 71 5.73 -1.93 -10.96
CA ALA A 71 4.32 -2.22 -11.21
C ALA A 71 3.76 -3.20 -10.17
N ALA A 72 4.43 -4.33 -9.95
CA ALA A 72 4.00 -5.33 -8.97
C ALA A 72 3.86 -4.74 -7.57
N GLY A 73 4.83 -3.94 -7.11
CA GLY A 73 4.76 -3.28 -5.82
C GLY A 73 3.61 -2.28 -5.72
N VAL A 74 3.54 -1.31 -6.65
CA VAL A 74 2.54 -0.23 -6.64
C VAL A 74 1.12 -0.80 -6.66
N PHE A 75 0.82 -1.69 -7.61
CA PHE A 75 -0.53 -2.19 -7.81
C PHE A 75 -0.97 -3.16 -6.70
N SER A 76 -0.04 -3.86 -6.06
CA SER A 76 -0.35 -4.71 -4.90
C SER A 76 -0.60 -3.91 -3.63
N THR A 77 0.03 -2.74 -3.48
CA THR A 77 -0.15 -1.87 -2.30
C THR A 77 -1.57 -1.29 -2.21
N ILE A 78 -2.21 -0.95 -3.35
CA ILE A 78 -3.55 -0.34 -3.40
C ILE A 78 -4.65 -1.20 -2.76
N PRO A 79 -4.87 -2.47 -3.16
CA PRO A 79 -5.88 -3.31 -2.52
C PRO A 79 -5.54 -3.59 -1.05
N ASN A 80 -4.26 -3.77 -0.72
CA ASN A 80 -3.84 -4.02 0.66
C ASN A 80 -4.16 -2.85 1.61
N ILE A 81 -3.91 -1.59 1.21
CA ILE A 81 -4.22 -0.42 2.06
C ILE A 81 -5.74 -0.21 2.20
N LEU A 82 -6.51 -0.47 1.15
CA LEU A 82 -7.97 -0.36 1.19
C LEU A 82 -8.56 -1.39 2.14
N SER A 83 -8.20 -2.67 1.97
CA SER A 83 -8.70 -3.74 2.82
C SER A 83 -8.24 -3.58 4.27
N TRP A 84 -7.00 -3.16 4.51
CA TRP A 84 -6.52 -2.92 5.89
C TRP A 84 -7.26 -1.76 6.55
N THR A 85 -7.52 -0.68 5.83
CA THR A 85 -8.28 0.46 6.35
C THR A 85 -9.71 0.04 6.69
N LEU A 86 -10.40 -0.65 5.78
CA LEU A 86 -11.79 -1.08 5.97
C LEU A 86 -11.96 -2.06 7.14
N ASN A 87 -11.02 -2.98 7.32
CA ASN A 87 -11.08 -3.96 8.40
C ASN A 87 -10.86 -3.34 9.77
N ASN A 88 -10.16 -2.21 9.84
CA ASN A 88 -9.91 -1.47 11.08
C ASN A 88 -10.99 -0.40 11.38
N GLN A 89 -12.03 -0.31 10.55
CA GLN A 89 -13.22 0.48 10.84
C GLN A 89 -14.38 -0.44 11.21
N GLY A 90 -14.88 -0.28 12.43
CA GLY A 90 -16.00 -1.04 12.98
C GLY A 90 -17.38 -0.46 12.68
N SER A 91 -17.50 0.77 12.16
CA SER A 91 -18.79 1.37 11.78
C SER A 91 -18.85 1.72 10.30
N ASP A 92 -20.01 1.55 9.68
CA ASP A 92 -20.19 1.77 8.24
C ASP A 92 -19.98 3.25 7.85
N THR A 93 -20.37 4.18 8.71
CA THR A 93 -20.11 5.62 8.52
C THR A 93 -18.61 5.91 8.49
N ARG A 94 -17.81 5.29 9.37
CA ARG A 94 -16.36 5.48 9.40
C ARG A 94 -15.67 4.77 8.23
N ARG A 95 -16.16 3.61 7.80
CA ARG A 95 -15.71 2.94 6.57
C ARG A 95 -15.91 3.84 5.35
N GLY A 96 -17.11 4.38 5.19
CA GLY A 96 -17.43 5.31 4.11
C GLY A 96 -16.55 6.57 4.13
N ALA A 97 -16.41 7.22 5.29
CA ALA A 97 -15.55 8.38 5.44
C ALA A 97 -14.07 8.08 5.13
N SER A 98 -13.57 6.92 5.55
CA SER A 98 -12.19 6.49 5.27
C SER A 98 -11.95 6.24 3.79
N LEU A 99 -12.91 5.63 3.08
CA LEU A 99 -12.82 5.43 1.62
C LEU A 99 -12.78 6.77 0.86
N VAL A 100 -13.61 7.73 1.29
CA VAL A 100 -13.60 9.08 0.70
C VAL A 100 -12.25 9.74 0.94
N LEU A 101 -11.73 9.69 2.16
CA LEU A 101 -10.45 10.29 2.50
C LEU A 101 -9.28 9.69 1.69
N ILE A 102 -9.22 8.36 1.58
CA ILE A 102 -8.20 7.67 0.76
C ILE A 102 -8.29 8.12 -0.70
N ASN A 103 -9.51 8.22 -1.25
CA ASN A 103 -9.70 8.66 -2.64
C ASN A 103 -9.27 10.11 -2.85
N VAL A 104 -9.61 11.02 -1.94
CA VAL A 104 -9.22 12.43 -2.02
C VAL A 104 -7.69 12.56 -2.02
N VAL A 105 -7.01 11.88 -1.10
CA VAL A 105 -5.54 11.87 -1.05
C VAL A 105 -4.94 11.24 -2.32
N GLY A 106 -5.57 10.17 -2.83
CA GLY A 106 -5.16 9.52 -4.07
C GLY A 106 -5.19 10.48 -5.27
N GLN A 107 -6.22 11.32 -5.38
CA GLN A 107 -6.32 12.32 -6.45
C GLN A 107 -5.24 13.41 -6.33
N CYS A 108 -4.84 13.80 -5.11
CA CYS A 108 -3.70 14.71 -4.93
C CYS A 108 -2.40 14.11 -5.50
N GLY A 109 -2.20 12.80 -5.32
CA GLY A 109 -1.07 12.07 -5.92
C GLY A 109 -1.10 12.10 -7.45
N ALA A 110 -2.28 11.93 -8.05
CA ALA A 110 -2.46 12.03 -9.51
C ALA A 110 -2.10 13.42 -10.04
N VAL A 111 -2.58 14.49 -9.38
CA VAL A 111 -2.23 15.87 -9.74
C VAL A 111 -0.73 16.11 -9.64
N MET A 112 -0.08 15.65 -8.57
CA MET A 112 1.37 15.76 -8.42
C MET A 112 2.12 15.02 -9.53
N SER A 113 1.68 13.80 -9.88
CA SER A 113 2.33 12.96 -10.90
C SER A 113 2.38 13.63 -12.28
N SER A 114 1.42 14.49 -12.61
CA SER A 114 1.39 15.24 -13.88
C SER A 114 2.54 16.23 -14.03
N ARG A 115 3.18 16.66 -12.93
CA ARG A 115 4.24 17.68 -12.93
C ARG A 115 5.64 17.14 -12.67
N ILE A 116 5.77 15.92 -12.15
CA ILE A 116 7.09 15.35 -11.77
C ILE A 116 7.83 14.68 -12.95
N TYR A 117 7.21 14.58 -14.13
CA TYR A 117 7.79 14.01 -15.35
C TYR A 117 7.87 15.04 -16.49
N PRO A 118 8.67 16.13 -16.37
CA PRO A 118 8.83 17.09 -17.46
C PRO A 118 9.51 16.44 -18.68
N ASN A 119 9.03 16.77 -19.88
CA ASN A 119 9.54 16.20 -21.14
C ASN A 119 11.04 16.46 -21.36
N GLU A 120 11.55 17.56 -20.80
CA GLU A 120 12.96 17.97 -20.86
C GLU A 120 13.91 17.01 -20.12
N GLU A 121 13.40 16.19 -19.19
CA GLU A 121 14.19 15.20 -18.44
C GLU A 121 14.11 13.78 -19.04
N GLY A 122 13.45 13.66 -20.20
CA GLY A 122 13.48 12.43 -20.99
C GLY A 122 14.90 12.14 -21.50
N PRO A 123 15.31 10.86 -21.67
CA PRO A 123 14.55 9.61 -21.51
C PRO A 123 14.71 8.96 -20.13
N ARG A 124 15.27 9.68 -19.16
CA ARG A 124 15.75 9.10 -17.89
C ARG A 124 14.83 9.40 -16.71
N TYR A 125 14.18 10.56 -16.71
CA TYR A 125 13.17 10.95 -15.71
C TYR A 125 13.57 10.65 -14.25
N VAL A 126 14.85 10.88 -13.92
CA VAL A 126 15.44 10.48 -12.63
C VAL A 126 14.72 11.17 -11.47
N LYS A 127 14.34 12.46 -11.61
CA LYS A 127 13.62 13.16 -10.55
C LYS A 127 12.24 12.54 -10.30
N GLY A 128 11.48 12.24 -11.35
CA GLY A 128 10.18 11.58 -11.25
C GLY A 128 10.29 10.21 -10.56
N HIS A 129 11.24 9.38 -10.97
CA HIS A 129 11.47 8.08 -10.35
C HIS A 129 11.92 8.18 -8.89
N SER A 130 12.81 9.12 -8.55
CA SER A 130 13.24 9.36 -7.17
C SER A 130 12.11 9.84 -6.26
N VAL A 131 11.22 10.71 -6.76
CA VAL A 131 10.03 11.14 -6.02
C VAL A 131 9.09 9.96 -5.76
N CYS A 132 8.83 9.12 -6.77
CA CYS A 132 8.02 7.91 -6.60
C CYS A 132 8.66 6.93 -5.60
N ALA A 133 9.97 6.74 -5.64
CA ALA A 133 10.69 5.92 -4.67
C ALA A 133 10.54 6.48 -3.24
N ALA A 134 10.69 7.80 -3.06
CA ALA A 134 10.53 8.46 -1.76
C ALA A 134 9.12 8.25 -1.19
N PHE A 135 8.07 8.39 -2.01
CA PHE A 135 6.69 8.10 -1.58
C PHE A 135 6.48 6.63 -1.21
N MET A 136 7.12 5.69 -1.92
CA MET A 136 7.05 4.27 -1.58
C MET A 136 7.71 3.96 -0.25
N PHE A 137 8.92 4.48 0.00
CA PHE A 137 9.58 4.29 1.30
C PHE A 137 8.83 5.01 2.42
N PHE A 138 8.25 6.18 2.15
CA PHE A 138 7.38 6.87 3.10
C PHE A 138 6.15 6.02 3.45
N ALA A 139 5.53 5.36 2.46
CA ALA A 139 4.43 4.43 2.69
C ALA A 139 4.84 3.23 3.56
N VAL A 140 6.07 2.70 3.39
CA VAL A 140 6.62 1.66 4.27
C VAL A 140 6.69 2.15 5.71
N ILE A 141 7.26 3.34 5.94
CA ILE A 141 7.37 3.92 7.29
C ILE A 141 5.97 4.10 7.89
N LEU A 142 5.03 4.68 7.14
CA LEU A 142 3.67 4.91 7.62
C LEU A 142 2.95 3.59 7.94
N ALA A 143 3.12 2.57 7.10
CA ALA A 143 2.55 1.24 7.34
C ALA A 143 3.11 0.60 8.62
N LEU A 144 4.42 0.67 8.83
CA LEU A 144 5.05 0.14 10.05
C LEU A 144 4.64 0.92 11.30
N VAL A 145 4.56 2.25 11.22
CA VAL A 145 4.09 3.10 12.33
C VAL A 145 2.64 2.77 12.67
N LEU A 146 1.74 2.71 11.69
CA LEU A 146 0.34 2.38 11.92
C LEU A 146 0.21 0.97 12.51
N ARG A 147 0.96 -0.01 12.00
CA ARG A 147 0.99 -1.36 12.58
C ARG A 147 1.43 -1.33 14.04
N CYS A 148 2.50 -0.63 14.38
CA CYS A 148 2.97 -0.51 15.76
C CYS A 148 1.91 0.14 16.67
N LEU A 149 1.20 1.16 16.20
CA LEU A 149 0.09 1.78 16.93
C LEU A 149 -1.07 0.79 17.15
N LEU A 150 -1.44 0.00 16.14
CA LEU A 150 -2.49 -1.00 16.27
C LEU A 150 -2.09 -2.15 17.21
N VAL A 151 -0.83 -2.57 17.21
CA VAL A 151 -0.31 -3.53 18.20
C VAL A 151 -0.40 -2.94 19.61
N TRP A 152 -0.01 -1.68 19.78
CA TRP A 152 -0.08 -0.99 21.07
C TRP A 152 -1.52 -0.86 21.57
N ASP A 153 -2.46 -0.48 20.70
CA ASP A 153 -3.89 -0.40 21.04
C ASP A 153 -4.48 -1.78 21.35
N ASN A 154 -4.13 -2.83 20.58
CA ASN A 154 -4.55 -4.19 20.87
C ASN A 154 -4.04 -4.66 22.25
N ASN A 155 -2.80 -4.34 22.62
CA ASN A 155 -2.26 -4.68 23.94
C ASN A 155 -2.95 -3.89 25.05
N ARG A 156 -3.28 -2.61 24.83
CA ARG A 156 -4.01 -1.77 25.78
C ARG A 156 -5.44 -2.28 26.00
N LEU A 157 -6.11 -2.71 24.93
CA LEU A 157 -7.46 -3.31 25.02
C LEU A 157 -7.41 -4.65 25.77
N ALA A 158 -6.40 -5.49 25.51
CA ALA A 158 -6.22 -6.74 26.24
C ALA A 158 -6.00 -6.54 27.75
N GLN A 159 -5.25 -5.51 28.15
CA GLN A 159 -5.08 -5.14 29.57
C GLN A 159 -6.40 -4.69 30.20
N LYS A 160 -7.16 -3.83 29.52
CA LYS A 160 -8.49 -3.39 30.00
C LYS A 160 -9.49 -4.53 30.14
N GLN A 161 -9.42 -5.56 29.28
CA GLN A 161 -10.24 -6.76 29.43
C GLN A 161 -9.86 -7.56 30.69
N GLN A 162 -8.57 -7.65 31.01
CA GLN A 162 -8.10 -8.34 32.21
C GLN A 162 -8.47 -7.58 33.49
N ASP A 163 -8.37 -6.25 33.48
CA ASP A 163 -8.70 -5.39 34.63
C ASP A 163 -10.21 -5.30 34.90
N ALA A 164 -11.06 -5.44 33.88
CA ALA A 164 -12.51 -5.34 34.02
C ALA A 164 -13.14 -6.56 34.72
N GLY A 165 -12.43 -7.69 34.80
CA GLY A 165 -12.96 -8.95 35.32
C GLY A 165 -14.12 -9.51 34.46
N GLU A 166 -14.34 -10.81 34.52
CA GLU A 166 -15.43 -11.52 33.81
C GLU A 166 -16.83 -11.19 34.38
N THR A 167 -17.18 -9.91 34.55
CA THR A 167 -18.56 -9.52 34.85
C THR A 167 -19.28 -9.34 33.52
N GLU A 168 -19.86 -10.44 33.02
CA GLU A 168 -20.85 -10.44 31.95
C GLU A 168 -22.02 -9.50 32.30
N ALA A 169 -22.09 -8.33 31.69
CA ALA A 169 -23.33 -7.58 31.47
C ALA A 169 -23.07 -6.45 30.47
N GLU A 170 -23.77 -6.48 29.33
CA GLU A 170 -23.62 -5.59 28.18
C GLU A 170 -22.35 -5.78 27.33
N MET A 171 -22.23 -6.95 26.70
CA MET A 171 -21.59 -7.07 25.39
C MET A 171 -22.45 -6.38 24.31
N VAL A 172 -22.82 -5.11 24.52
CA VAL A 172 -23.20 -4.25 23.40
C VAL A 172 -21.91 -4.12 22.61
N GLY A 173 -21.87 -4.67 21.40
CA GLY A 173 -20.75 -4.52 20.50
C GLY A 173 -20.58 -3.05 20.16
N VAL A 174 -19.90 -2.28 21.02
CA VAL A 174 -19.58 -0.89 20.74
C VAL A 174 -18.54 -0.94 19.64
N GLU A 175 -18.96 -0.60 18.42
CA GLU A 175 -18.13 -0.58 17.22
C GLU A 175 -16.78 0.13 17.51
N ASN A 176 -15.66 -0.59 17.39
CA ASN A 176 -14.28 -0.13 17.67
C ASN A 176 -13.91 0.22 19.13
N TYR A 177 -14.81 0.09 20.11
CA TYR A 177 -14.50 0.44 21.51
C TYR A 177 -14.90 -0.64 22.51
N GLY A 178 -15.56 -1.71 22.05
CA GLY A 178 -15.90 -2.84 22.90
C GLY A 178 -14.65 -3.61 23.35
N PRO A 179 -14.67 -4.20 24.57
CA PRO A 179 -13.55 -4.97 25.11
C PRO A 179 -13.09 -6.09 24.18
N GLY A 180 -14.00 -6.72 23.43
CA GLY A 180 -13.68 -7.81 22.48
C GLY A 180 -13.17 -7.40 21.10
N PHE A 181 -13.05 -6.10 20.79
CA PHE A 181 -12.60 -5.66 19.47
C PHE A 181 -11.08 -5.79 19.32
N ARG A 182 -10.62 -6.35 18.20
CA ARG A 182 -9.19 -6.46 17.86
C ARG A 182 -8.94 -5.90 16.47
N TYR A 183 -7.95 -5.02 16.36
CA TYR A 183 -7.50 -4.48 15.09
C TYR A 183 -6.71 -5.53 14.30
N VAL A 184 -6.89 -5.54 12.99
CA VAL A 184 -6.09 -6.32 12.04
C VAL A 184 -4.73 -5.63 11.86
N LEU A 185 -3.66 -6.40 11.99
CA LEU A 185 -2.27 -5.91 11.98
C LEU A 185 -1.70 -5.75 10.58
#